data_AF-A0AAT9RTB2-F1
#
_entry.id   AF-A0AAT9RTB2-F1
#
_cell.length_a   1.000
_cell.length_b   1.000
_cell.length_c   1.000
_cell.angle_alpha   90.00
_cell.angle_beta   90.00
_cell.angle_gamma   90.00
#
_symmetry.space_group_name_H-M   'P 1'
#
loop_
_entity.id
_entity.type
_entity.pdbx_description
1 polymer ?
#
loop_
_entity_poly.entity_id
_entity_poly.type
_entity_poly.pdbx_seq_one_letter_code
_entity_poly.pdbx_strand_id
1 'polypeptide(L)'
;MSSSLSVYLLDVGATRALVGSGDGQLLDVIRAEFADDMARDDDWSRSEIEAGAPTSYEALRAVVHGGPFSEDRGHAFQYGYAYKRLCSLTGSFLDNSCFTPHRGDWLSVVDKGLTALGITAVSVAAFEDSDLPAPLPWTYMPGCGEWTHERCLRALEQFEATKAKDGAPPPLEPEVVEAVMQCLQWLRHAQSRPGFGVIGFKS
;
A
#
# COMPACT_ATOMS: atom_id res chain seq x y z
N MET A 1 12.54 8.89 -13.40
CA MET A 1 11.85 9.37 -12.18
C MET A 1 12.18 8.39 -11.06
N SER A 2 12.24 8.88 -9.82
CA SER A 2 12.41 8.04 -8.64
C SER A 2 11.04 7.80 -8.02
N SER A 3 10.78 6.58 -7.59
CA SER A 3 9.53 6.18 -6.93
C SER A 3 9.83 5.73 -5.49
N SER A 4 8.79 5.66 -4.67
CA SER A 4 8.81 5.18 -3.30
C SER A 4 7.65 4.20 -3.07
N LEU A 5 7.84 3.24 -2.16
CA LEU A 5 6.80 2.27 -1.80
C LEU A 5 6.59 2.33 -0.30
N SER A 6 5.46 2.86 0.18
CA SER A 6 5.08 2.80 1.60
C SER A 6 4.34 1.49 1.87
N VAL A 7 4.75 0.72 2.87
CA VAL A 7 4.17 -0.60 3.16
C VAL A 7 3.70 -0.66 4.61
N TYR A 8 2.49 -1.16 4.83
CA TYR A 8 1.87 -1.24 6.15
C TYR A 8 1.33 -2.64 6.42
N LEU A 9 1.46 -3.08 7.66
CA LEU A 9 0.81 -4.25 8.22
C LEU A 9 -0.44 -3.82 8.97
N LEU A 10 -1.62 -4.26 8.55
CA LEU A 10 -2.89 -3.89 9.16
C LEU A 10 -3.99 -4.95 8.97
N ASP A 11 -5.08 -4.82 9.71
CA ASP A 11 -6.32 -5.57 9.45
C ASP A 11 -7.03 -4.96 8.23
N VAL A 12 -6.88 -5.61 7.08
CA VAL A 12 -7.38 -5.10 5.80
C VAL A 12 -8.91 -4.93 5.81
N GLY A 13 -9.62 -5.87 6.45
CA GLY A 13 -11.08 -5.83 6.53
C GLY A 13 -11.55 -4.67 7.41
N ALA A 14 -10.94 -4.51 8.58
CA ALA A 14 -11.27 -3.42 9.50
C ALA A 14 -10.93 -2.05 8.90
N THR A 15 -9.76 -1.89 8.28
CA THR A 15 -9.37 -0.62 7.65
C THR A 15 -10.28 -0.26 6.48
N ARG A 16 -10.68 -1.24 5.65
CA ARG A 16 -11.67 -1.01 4.58
C ARG A 16 -13.02 -0.54 5.13
N ALA A 17 -13.47 -1.09 6.25
CA ALA A 17 -14.73 -0.72 6.87
C ALA A 17 -14.76 0.73 7.40
N LEU A 18 -13.60 1.39 7.53
CA LEU A 18 -13.54 2.81 7.88
C LEU A 18 -13.99 3.72 6.73
N VAL A 19 -13.88 3.26 5.49
CA VAL A 19 -14.39 3.97 4.32
C VAL A 19 -15.92 3.92 4.35
N GLY A 20 -16.56 5.10 4.38
CA GLY A 20 -18.02 5.17 4.53
C GLY A 20 -18.56 4.88 5.93
N SER A 21 -17.70 4.75 6.95
CA SER A 21 -18.12 4.53 8.34
C SER A 21 -18.84 5.73 8.96
N GLY A 22 -18.53 6.95 8.49
CA GLY A 22 -19.00 8.19 9.10
C GLY A 22 -18.40 8.48 10.48
N ASP A 23 -17.30 7.82 10.85
CA ASP A 23 -16.65 8.00 12.16
C ASP A 23 -15.98 9.37 12.29
N GLY A 24 -16.68 10.31 12.94
CA GLY A 24 -16.17 11.66 13.18
C GLY A 24 -15.00 11.70 14.17
N GLN A 25 -14.90 10.75 15.10
CA GLN A 25 -13.79 10.71 16.05
C GLN A 25 -12.49 10.30 15.34
N LEU A 26 -12.58 9.31 14.45
CA LEU A 26 -11.48 8.92 13.57
C LEU A 26 -10.98 10.11 12.73
N LEU A 27 -11.92 10.88 12.16
CA LEU A 27 -11.59 12.07 11.36
C LEU A 27 -10.80 13.09 12.17
N ASP A 28 -11.22 13.36 13.41
CA ASP A 28 -10.54 14.31 14.30
C ASP A 28 -9.13 13.84 14.69
N VAL A 29 -8.96 12.54 14.95
CA VAL A 29 -7.65 11.95 15.27
C VAL A 29 -6.69 12.08 14.09
N ILE A 30 -7.10 11.68 12.88
CA ILE A 30 -6.26 11.79 11.68
C ILE A 30 -5.93 13.25 11.39
N ARG A 31 -6.91 14.14 11.55
CA ARG A 31 -6.68 15.57 11.36
C ARG A 31 -5.60 16.11 12.29
N ALA A 32 -5.64 15.71 13.56
CA ALA A 32 -4.66 16.15 14.55
C ALA A 32 -3.27 15.55 14.29
N GLU A 33 -3.19 14.27 13.98
CA GLU A 33 -1.92 13.56 13.80
C GLU A 33 -1.19 13.95 12.50
N PHE A 34 -1.94 14.19 11.42
CA PHE A 34 -1.37 14.45 10.09
C PHE A 34 -1.55 15.91 9.64
N ALA A 35 -1.81 16.85 10.55
CA ALA A 35 -2.08 18.26 10.21
C ALA A 35 -0.99 18.89 9.33
N ASP A 36 0.26 18.74 9.74
CA ASP A 36 1.41 19.34 9.04
C ASP A 36 1.67 18.68 7.67
N ASP A 37 1.48 17.36 7.58
CA ASP A 37 1.64 16.63 6.32
C ASP A 37 0.52 16.98 5.33
N MET A 38 -0.73 17.10 5.81
CA MET A 38 -1.84 17.55 4.97
C MET A 38 -1.64 18.98 4.46
N ALA A 39 -1.14 19.89 5.31
CA ALA A 39 -0.83 21.25 4.89
C ALA A 39 0.27 21.29 3.81
N ARG A 40 1.32 20.46 3.98
CA ARG A 40 2.39 20.34 2.99
C ARG A 40 1.90 19.76 1.67
N ASP A 41 1.06 18.73 1.73
CA ASP A 41 0.50 18.09 0.52
C ASP A 41 -0.45 19.06 -0.22
N ASP A 42 -1.24 19.84 0.51
CA ASP A 42 -2.11 20.87 -0.08
C ASP A 42 -1.30 22.01 -0.71
N ASP A 43 -0.18 22.41 -0.08
CA ASP A 43 0.75 23.38 -0.66
C ASP A 43 1.40 22.87 -1.96
N TRP A 44 1.74 21.57 -2.00
CA TRP A 44 2.29 20.92 -3.19
C TRP A 44 1.26 20.82 -4.32
N SER A 45 0.01 20.50 -4.00
CA SER A 45 -1.11 20.36 -4.94
C SER A 45 -1.96 21.63 -5.08
N ARG A 46 -1.38 22.80 -4.77
CA ARG A 46 -2.11 24.07 -4.77
C ARG A 46 -2.80 24.36 -6.10
N SER A 47 -2.12 24.12 -7.22
CA SER A 47 -2.67 24.34 -8.55
C SER A 47 -3.90 23.48 -8.84
N GLU A 48 -3.87 22.22 -8.43
CA GLU A 48 -4.96 21.28 -8.58
C GLU A 48 -6.14 21.67 -7.69
N ILE A 49 -5.86 22.12 -6.46
CA ILE A 49 -6.90 22.63 -5.54
C ILE A 49 -7.53 23.90 -6.09
N GLU A 50 -6.74 24.84 -6.62
CA GLU A 50 -7.25 26.04 -7.31
C GLU A 50 -8.09 25.69 -8.55
N ALA A 51 -7.83 24.54 -9.19
CA ALA A 51 -8.61 24.00 -10.30
C ALA A 51 -9.85 23.19 -9.87
N GLY A 52 -10.08 22.99 -8.57
CA GLY A 52 -11.26 22.35 -8.01
C GLY A 52 -11.04 20.97 -7.38
N ALA A 53 -9.80 20.51 -7.25
CA ALA A 53 -9.50 19.32 -6.45
C ALA A 53 -9.80 19.58 -4.96
N PRO A 54 -10.25 18.57 -4.20
CA PRO A 54 -10.44 18.74 -2.77
C PRO A 54 -9.09 18.96 -2.09
N THR A 55 -9.10 19.72 -1.00
CA THR A 55 -7.99 19.71 -0.03
C THR A 55 -7.81 18.32 0.59
N SER A 56 -6.65 18.05 1.18
CA SER A 56 -6.34 16.79 1.86
C SER A 56 -7.38 16.47 2.94
N TYR A 57 -7.86 17.49 3.66
CA TYR A 57 -8.88 17.31 4.70
C TYR A 57 -10.27 17.05 4.12
N GLU A 58 -10.67 17.75 3.05
CA GLU A 58 -11.94 17.48 2.37
C GLU A 58 -11.97 16.08 1.77
N ALA A 59 -10.85 15.63 1.19
CA ALA A 59 -10.70 14.29 0.67
C ALA A 59 -10.81 13.25 1.79
N LEU A 60 -10.11 13.45 2.92
CA LEU A 60 -10.22 12.58 4.08
C LEU A 60 -11.66 12.47 4.59
N ARG A 61 -12.35 13.61 4.71
CA ARG A 61 -13.76 13.64 5.09
C ARG A 61 -14.62 12.84 4.10
N ALA A 62 -14.43 13.03 2.80
CA ALA A 62 -15.17 12.28 1.79
C ALA A 62 -14.91 10.77 1.90
N VAL A 63 -13.67 10.34 2.12
CA VAL A 63 -13.33 8.91 2.32
C VAL A 63 -14.06 8.33 3.54
N VAL A 64 -13.99 8.99 4.69
CA VAL A 64 -14.63 8.52 5.93
C VAL A 64 -16.16 8.48 5.80
N HIS A 65 -16.76 9.43 5.09
CA HIS A 65 -18.21 9.46 4.86
C HIS A 65 -18.69 8.68 3.63
N GLY A 66 -17.79 8.12 2.82
CA GLY A 66 -18.13 7.34 1.62
C GLY A 66 -18.58 8.20 0.44
N GLY A 67 -18.24 9.49 0.45
CA GLY A 67 -18.56 10.47 -0.58
C GLY A 67 -19.10 11.79 -0.01
N PRO A 68 -19.47 12.74 -0.89
CA PRO A 68 -19.37 12.65 -2.35
C PRO A 68 -17.91 12.68 -2.83
N PHE A 69 -17.64 12.01 -3.94
CA PHE A 69 -16.35 12.12 -4.65
C PHE A 69 -16.52 13.02 -5.87
N SER A 70 -15.44 13.70 -6.25
CA SER A 70 -15.37 14.53 -7.46
C SER A 70 -15.71 13.69 -8.70
N GLU A 71 -16.48 14.28 -9.61
CA GLU A 71 -16.74 13.68 -10.94
C GLU A 71 -15.52 13.79 -11.86
N ASP A 72 -14.63 14.76 -11.61
CA ASP A 72 -13.34 14.85 -12.31
C ASP A 72 -12.38 13.79 -11.74
N ARG A 73 -11.99 12.85 -12.61
CA ARG A 73 -11.04 11.77 -12.30
C ARG A 73 -9.65 12.29 -11.97
N GLY A 74 -9.28 13.46 -12.47
CA GLY A 74 -8.02 14.12 -12.13
C GLY A 74 -7.89 14.47 -10.65
N HIS A 75 -8.99 14.51 -9.90
CA HIS A 75 -9.00 14.78 -8.46
C HIS A 75 -8.88 13.52 -7.59
N ALA A 76 -8.91 12.32 -8.20
CA ALA A 76 -8.97 11.06 -7.47
C ALA A 76 -7.74 10.79 -6.58
N PHE A 77 -6.58 11.37 -6.93
CA PHE A 77 -5.34 11.21 -6.16
C PHE A 77 -5.48 11.64 -4.71
N GLN A 78 -6.27 12.68 -4.44
CA GLN A 78 -6.49 13.18 -3.08
C GLN A 78 -7.18 12.12 -2.20
N TYR A 79 -8.13 11.37 -2.76
CA TYR A 79 -8.79 10.27 -2.04
C TYR A 79 -7.85 9.08 -1.83
N GLY A 80 -6.95 8.80 -2.78
CA GLY A 80 -5.91 7.80 -2.61
C GLY A 80 -4.93 8.14 -1.47
N TYR A 81 -4.47 9.39 -1.39
CA TYR A 81 -3.62 9.85 -0.28
C TYR A 81 -4.37 9.90 1.05
N ALA A 82 -5.66 10.26 1.06
CA ALA A 82 -6.51 10.15 2.24
C ALA A 82 -6.61 8.70 2.75
N TYR A 83 -6.82 7.74 1.85
CA TYR A 83 -6.85 6.32 2.21
C TYR A 83 -5.49 5.80 2.69
N LYS A 84 -4.38 6.26 2.11
CA LYS A 84 -3.03 5.99 2.62
C LYS A 84 -2.86 6.47 4.07
N ARG A 85 -3.38 7.65 4.43
CA ARG A 85 -3.33 8.16 5.81
C ARG A 85 -4.15 7.30 6.77
N LEU A 86 -5.33 6.84 6.36
CA LEU A 86 -6.11 5.86 7.14
C LEU A 86 -5.32 4.57 7.41
N CYS A 87 -4.62 4.06 6.40
CA CYS A 87 -3.77 2.88 6.53
C CYS A 87 -2.57 3.15 7.43
N SER A 88 -1.98 4.35 7.36
CA SER A 88 -0.86 4.76 8.21
C SER A 88 -1.25 4.87 9.68
N LEU A 89 -2.46 5.36 9.98
CA LEU A 89 -2.96 5.45 11.35
C LEU A 89 -3.26 4.06 11.94
N THR A 90 -3.92 3.21 11.16
CA THR A 90 -4.46 1.92 11.64
C THR A 90 -3.45 0.78 11.57
N GLY A 91 -2.38 0.97 10.80
CA GLY A 91 -1.35 -0.03 10.55
C GLY A 91 -0.03 0.23 11.25
N SER A 92 0.85 -0.76 11.13
CA SER A 92 2.27 -0.62 11.48
C SER A 92 3.08 -0.49 10.20
N PHE A 93 3.88 0.56 10.08
CA PHE A 93 4.81 0.70 8.95
C PHE A 93 5.80 -0.46 8.93
N LEU A 94 6.04 -1.03 7.75
CA LEU A 94 7.00 -2.09 7.51
C LEU A 94 8.23 -1.53 6.82
N ASP A 95 9.41 -2.01 7.22
CA ASP A 95 10.68 -1.61 6.60
C ASP A 95 10.65 -1.88 5.08
N ASN A 96 10.97 -0.84 4.32
CA ASN A 96 10.86 -0.76 2.87
C ASN A 96 12.17 -0.25 2.23
N SER A 97 13.29 -0.37 2.94
CA SER A 97 14.60 0.14 2.53
C SER A 97 15.07 -0.38 1.16
N CYS A 98 14.66 -1.58 0.72
CA CYS A 98 14.96 -2.07 -0.62
C CYS A 98 14.03 -1.49 -1.71
N PHE A 99 13.00 -0.74 -1.33
CA PHE A 99 11.96 -0.23 -2.22
C PHE A 99 11.80 1.29 -2.17
N THR A 100 12.60 2.01 -1.38
CA THR A 100 12.53 3.47 -1.31
C THR A 100 13.92 4.10 -1.11
N PRO A 101 14.41 4.92 -2.06
CA PRO A 101 13.88 5.13 -3.41
C PRO A 101 14.13 3.92 -4.33
N HIS A 102 13.28 3.73 -5.33
CA HIS A 102 13.54 2.80 -6.45
C HIS A 102 13.29 3.45 -7.81
N ARG A 103 13.67 2.77 -8.90
CA ARG A 103 13.55 3.27 -10.28
C ARG A 103 13.08 2.17 -11.22
N GLY A 104 12.48 2.58 -12.34
CA GLY A 104 12.16 1.69 -13.45
C GLY A 104 11.18 0.59 -13.04
N ASP A 105 11.44 -0.63 -13.50
CA ASP A 105 10.62 -1.82 -13.30
C ASP A 105 11.01 -2.62 -12.06
N TRP A 106 11.62 -1.98 -11.04
CA TRP A 106 12.17 -2.66 -9.86
C TRP A 106 11.18 -3.61 -9.19
N LEU A 107 9.92 -3.23 -8.99
CA LEU A 107 8.93 -4.11 -8.36
C LEU A 107 8.68 -5.38 -9.19
N SER A 108 8.66 -5.25 -10.52
CA SER A 108 8.57 -6.39 -11.46
C SER A 108 9.83 -7.26 -11.44
N VAL A 109 11.02 -6.67 -11.22
CA VAL A 109 12.27 -7.43 -11.04
C VAL A 109 12.22 -8.25 -9.76
N VAL A 110 11.73 -7.67 -8.65
CA VAL A 110 11.56 -8.40 -7.38
C VAL A 110 10.52 -9.51 -7.52
N ASP A 111 9.42 -9.29 -8.27
CA ASP A 111 8.43 -10.33 -8.55
C ASP A 111 9.00 -11.52 -9.33
N LYS A 112 9.93 -11.28 -10.27
CA LYS A 112 10.67 -12.36 -10.93
C LYS A 112 11.52 -13.14 -9.91
N GLY A 113 12.14 -12.45 -8.95
CA GLY A 113 12.87 -13.07 -7.84
C GLY A 113 11.99 -13.92 -6.92
N LEU A 114 10.81 -13.42 -6.53
CA LEU A 114 9.80 -14.17 -5.78
C LEU A 114 9.37 -15.43 -6.55
N THR A 115 9.07 -15.27 -7.84
CA THR A 115 8.65 -16.37 -8.71
C THR A 115 9.75 -17.43 -8.87
N ALA A 116 11.02 -17.01 -8.99
CA ALA A 116 12.15 -17.93 -9.05
C ALA A 116 12.27 -18.79 -7.77
N LEU A 117 11.84 -18.25 -6.62
CA LEU A 117 11.75 -18.98 -5.34
C LEU A 117 10.41 -19.71 -5.16
N GLY A 118 9.60 -19.82 -6.21
CA GLY A 118 8.31 -20.52 -6.22
C GLY A 118 7.16 -19.75 -5.59
N ILE A 119 7.39 -18.50 -5.16
CA ILE A 119 6.39 -17.65 -4.53
C ILE A 119 5.59 -16.94 -5.62
N THR A 120 4.30 -17.23 -5.71
CA THR A 120 3.38 -16.67 -6.73
C THR A 120 2.07 -16.16 -6.14
N ALA A 121 1.81 -16.41 -4.86
CA ALA A 121 0.59 -15.97 -4.20
C ALA A 121 0.53 -14.45 -3.99
N VAL A 122 1.68 -13.77 -4.00
CA VAL A 122 1.84 -12.33 -3.80
C VAL A 122 2.69 -11.72 -4.91
N SER A 123 2.51 -10.41 -5.12
CA SER A 123 3.26 -9.63 -6.10
C SER A 123 3.45 -8.21 -5.55
N VAL A 124 4.69 -7.72 -5.56
CA VAL A 124 5.03 -6.36 -5.15
C VAL A 124 4.60 -5.37 -6.22
N ALA A 125 4.68 -5.73 -7.50
CA ALA A 125 4.18 -4.87 -8.59
C ALA A 125 2.67 -4.62 -8.49
N ALA A 126 1.92 -5.53 -7.88
CA ALA A 126 0.49 -5.32 -7.61
C ALA A 126 0.21 -4.11 -6.69
N PHE A 127 1.19 -3.59 -5.95
CA PHE A 127 1.05 -2.35 -5.19
C PHE A 127 1.02 -1.08 -6.07
N GLU A 128 1.37 -1.19 -7.36
CA GLU A 128 1.25 -0.08 -8.32
C GLU A 128 -0.09 -0.09 -9.05
N ASP A 129 -0.58 -1.29 -9.39
CA ASP A 129 -1.63 -1.49 -10.39
C ASP A 129 -2.98 -1.93 -9.81
N SER A 130 -3.08 -2.17 -8.50
CA SER A 130 -4.35 -2.59 -7.87
C SER A 130 -5.24 -1.39 -7.53
N ASP A 131 -6.49 -1.68 -7.14
CA ASP A 131 -7.54 -0.68 -6.94
C ASP A 131 -7.70 -0.30 -5.46
N LEU A 132 -8.23 0.89 -5.24
CA LEU A 132 -8.69 1.35 -3.93
C LEU A 132 -9.99 0.60 -3.54
N PRO A 133 -10.30 0.46 -2.24
CA PRO A 133 -11.57 -0.13 -1.85
C PRO A 133 -12.76 0.73 -2.32
N ALA A 134 -13.81 0.08 -2.81
CA ALA A 134 -15.08 0.76 -3.10
C ALA A 134 -15.60 1.46 -1.83
N PRO A 135 -16.21 2.66 -1.95
CA PRO A 135 -16.57 3.37 -3.18
C PRO A 135 -15.51 4.35 -3.72
N LEU A 136 -14.24 4.24 -3.30
CA LEU A 136 -13.21 5.20 -3.71
C LEU A 136 -12.99 5.17 -5.24
N PRO A 137 -12.82 6.33 -5.89
CA PRO A 137 -12.52 6.38 -7.31
C PRO A 137 -11.09 5.91 -7.56
N TRP A 138 -10.89 5.19 -8.67
CA TRP A 138 -9.57 4.79 -9.13
C TRP A 138 -8.67 6.01 -9.35
N THR A 139 -7.39 5.89 -8.95
CA THR A 139 -6.34 6.86 -9.22
C THR A 139 -5.07 6.15 -9.68
N TYR A 140 -4.31 6.80 -10.54
CA TYR A 140 -2.97 6.32 -10.92
C TYR A 140 -1.95 6.47 -9.77
N MET A 141 -2.10 7.53 -8.97
CA MET A 141 -1.19 7.85 -7.88
C MET A 141 -1.98 8.36 -6.66
N PRO A 142 -1.67 7.90 -5.43
CA PRO A 142 -0.78 6.78 -5.15
C PRO A 142 -1.36 5.48 -5.72
N GLY A 143 -0.48 4.63 -6.28
CA GLY A 143 -0.85 3.24 -6.55
C GLY A 143 -1.17 2.55 -5.22
N CYS A 144 -2.10 1.60 -5.21
CA CYS A 144 -2.51 0.92 -3.98
C CYS A 144 -2.72 -0.56 -4.28
N GLY A 145 -2.20 -1.45 -3.43
CA GLY A 145 -2.54 -2.87 -3.50
C GLY A 145 -2.39 -3.58 -2.18
N GLU A 146 -2.94 -4.79 -2.10
CA GLU A 146 -2.96 -5.57 -0.87
C GLU A 146 -2.59 -7.04 -1.07
N TRP A 147 -1.97 -7.59 -0.03
CA TRP A 147 -1.83 -9.02 0.19
C TRP A 147 -2.70 -9.38 1.40
N THR A 148 -3.76 -10.14 1.16
CA THR A 148 -4.60 -10.64 2.26
C THR A 148 -3.81 -11.61 3.13
N HIS A 149 -4.29 -11.84 4.36
CA HIS A 149 -3.66 -12.78 5.28
C HIS A 149 -3.46 -14.17 4.64
N GLU A 150 -4.48 -14.67 3.92
CA GLU A 150 -4.44 -15.97 3.24
C GLU A 150 -3.40 -15.99 2.12
N ARG A 151 -3.27 -14.90 1.35
CA ARG A 151 -2.23 -14.78 0.32
C ARG A 151 -0.84 -14.77 0.95
N CYS A 152 -0.68 -14.11 2.09
CA CYS A 152 0.58 -14.09 2.83
C CYS A 152 0.98 -15.49 3.34
N LEU A 153 0.04 -16.23 3.94
CA LEU A 153 0.28 -17.60 4.40
C LEU A 153 0.64 -18.53 3.23
N ARG A 154 -0.13 -18.46 2.14
CA ARG A 154 0.12 -19.25 0.94
C ARG A 154 1.51 -18.96 0.34
N ALA A 155 1.96 -17.70 0.35
CA ALA A 155 3.29 -17.33 -0.12
C ALA A 155 4.41 -17.97 0.73
N LEU A 156 4.24 -18.02 2.05
CA LEU A 156 5.19 -18.69 2.94
C LEU A 156 5.21 -20.20 2.74
N GLU A 157 4.04 -20.83 2.58
CA GLU A 157 3.95 -22.26 2.26
C GLU A 157 4.66 -22.59 0.94
N GLN A 158 4.47 -21.76 -0.09
CA GLN A 158 5.18 -21.88 -1.37
C GLN A 158 6.69 -21.81 -1.20
N PHE A 159 7.18 -20.86 -0.40
CA PHE A 159 8.60 -20.70 -0.13
C PHE A 159 9.20 -21.92 0.59
N GLU A 160 8.54 -22.44 1.63
CA GLU A 160 9.02 -23.61 2.37
C GLU A 160 8.98 -24.88 1.49
N ALA A 161 7.97 -25.04 0.63
CA ALA A 161 7.91 -26.14 -0.33
C ALA A 161 9.05 -26.09 -1.36
N THR A 162 9.56 -24.91 -1.72
CA THR A 162 10.73 -24.77 -2.59
C THR A 162 12.00 -25.23 -1.88
N LYS A 163 12.19 -24.90 -0.60
CA LYS A 163 13.36 -25.34 0.18
C LYS A 163 13.43 -26.86 0.33
N ALA A 164 12.28 -27.52 0.48
CA ALA A 164 12.20 -28.97 0.67
C ALA A 164 12.63 -29.79 -0.57
N LYS A 165 12.85 -29.16 -1.73
CA LYS A 165 13.19 -29.86 -2.98
C LYS A 165 14.70 -30.13 -3.17
N ASP A 166 15.54 -29.92 -2.16
CA ASP A 166 16.99 -30.17 -2.14
C ASP A 166 17.79 -29.61 -3.35
N GLY A 167 17.25 -28.58 -4.01
CA GLY A 167 17.90 -27.88 -5.11
C GLY A 167 18.75 -26.70 -4.63
N ALA A 168 19.85 -26.43 -5.33
CA ALA A 168 20.53 -25.15 -5.14
C ALA A 168 19.56 -23.99 -5.42
N PRO A 169 19.54 -22.93 -4.58
CA PRO A 169 18.68 -21.78 -4.84
C PRO A 169 18.99 -21.19 -6.22
N PRO A 170 17.98 -20.66 -6.93
CA PRO A 170 18.20 -20.04 -8.24
C PRO A 170 19.23 -18.91 -8.11
N PRO A 171 20.11 -18.74 -9.10
CA PRO A 171 21.04 -17.63 -9.11
C PRO A 171 20.25 -16.32 -9.27
N LEU A 172 20.20 -15.53 -8.20
CA LEU A 172 19.58 -14.20 -8.17
C LEU A 172 20.65 -13.15 -7.86
N GLU A 173 20.45 -11.95 -8.39
CA GLU A 173 21.32 -10.81 -8.07
C GLU A 173 21.20 -10.47 -6.57
N PRO A 174 22.30 -10.05 -5.90
CA PRO A 174 22.28 -9.79 -4.45
C PRO A 174 21.18 -8.82 -3.99
N GLU A 175 20.95 -7.75 -4.74
CA GLU A 175 19.91 -6.75 -4.42
C GLU A 175 18.50 -7.35 -4.51
N VAL A 176 18.27 -8.25 -5.48
CA VAL A 176 16.99 -8.97 -5.62
C VAL A 176 16.80 -9.96 -4.46
N VAL A 177 17.86 -10.63 -4.03
CA VAL A 177 17.81 -11.50 -2.84
C VAL A 177 17.45 -10.69 -1.61
N GLU A 178 18.06 -9.54 -1.39
CA GLU A 178 17.77 -8.68 -0.24
C GLU A 178 16.31 -8.22 -0.24
N ALA A 179 15.81 -7.74 -1.38
CA ALA A 179 14.41 -7.31 -1.52
C ALA A 179 13.40 -8.45 -1.31
N VAL A 180 13.69 -9.65 -1.82
CA VAL A 180 12.85 -10.83 -1.57
C VAL A 180 12.87 -11.22 -0.09
N MET A 181 14.03 -11.14 0.57
CA MET A 181 14.14 -11.41 2.00
C MET A 181 13.35 -10.38 2.83
N GLN A 182 13.33 -9.11 2.42
CA GLN A 182 12.46 -8.09 3.03
C GLN A 182 10.97 -8.41 2.82
N CYS A 183 10.56 -8.86 1.62
CA CYS A 183 9.19 -9.35 1.40
C CYS A 183 8.82 -10.52 2.33
N LEU A 184 9.73 -11.48 2.50
CA LEU A 184 9.53 -12.60 3.42
C LEU A 184 9.40 -12.15 4.88
N GLN A 185 10.05 -11.06 5.29
CA GLN A 185 9.85 -10.48 6.61
C GLN A 185 8.43 -9.90 6.75
N TRP A 186 7.93 -9.19 5.75
CA TRP A 186 6.54 -8.69 5.73
C TRP A 186 5.53 -9.83 5.85
N LEU A 187 5.75 -10.91 5.09
CA LEU A 187 4.90 -12.11 5.12
C LEU A 187 4.90 -12.78 6.51
N ARG A 188 6.05 -12.86 7.18
CA ARG A 188 6.15 -13.39 8.54
C ARG A 188 5.45 -12.51 9.56
N HIS A 189 5.53 -11.19 9.40
CA HIS A 189 4.77 -10.27 10.24
C HIS A 189 3.25 -10.48 10.08
N ALA A 190 2.76 -10.64 8.85
CA ALA A 190 1.36 -11.00 8.60
C ALA A 190 0.99 -12.36 9.20
N GLN A 191 1.82 -13.39 9.04
CA GLN A 191 1.58 -14.71 9.64
C GLN A 191 1.44 -14.64 11.17
N SER A 192 2.21 -13.78 11.84
CA SER A 192 2.17 -13.64 13.31
C SER A 192 0.89 -12.98 13.84
N ARG A 193 0.04 -12.42 12.98
CA ARG A 193 -1.17 -11.68 13.35
C ARG A 193 -2.36 -12.14 12.50
N PRO A 194 -3.17 -13.10 12.98
CA PRO A 194 -4.36 -13.57 12.26
C PRO A 194 -5.26 -12.41 11.83
N GLY A 195 -5.71 -12.42 10.57
CA GLY A 195 -6.53 -11.36 9.98
C GLY A 195 -5.75 -10.17 9.41
N PHE A 196 -4.47 -10.01 9.77
CA PHE A 196 -3.64 -8.92 9.23
C PHE A 196 -3.05 -9.29 7.87
N GLY A 197 -3.09 -8.33 6.95
CA GLY A 197 -2.47 -8.38 5.63
C GLY A 197 -1.43 -7.28 5.46
N VAL A 198 -0.86 -7.22 4.27
CA VAL A 198 0.10 -6.18 3.85
C VAL A 198 -0.59 -5.28 2.85
N ILE A 199 -0.53 -3.96 3.05
CA ILE A 199 -0.99 -2.98 2.06
C ILE A 199 0.18 -2.09 1.65
N GLY A 200 0.32 -1.85 0.35
CA GLY A 200 1.40 -1.08 -0.23
C GLY A 200 0.87 0.10 -1.04
N PHE A 201 1.59 1.22 -0.97
CA PHE A 201 1.30 2.43 -1.72
C PHE A 201 2.53 2.92 -2.49
N LYS A 202 2.45 2.94 -3.82
CA LYS A 202 3.49 3.50 -4.68
C LYS A 202 3.27 5.00 -4.88
N SER A 203 4.30 5.82 -4.65
CA SER A 203 4.30 7.28 -4.83
C SER A 203 5.53 7.74 -5.60
#